data_AF-A0A1I1GSF6-F1
#
_entry.id   AF-A0A1I1GSF6-F1
#
_cell.length_a   1.000
_cell.length_b   1.000
_cell.length_c   1.000
_cell.angle_alpha   90.00
_cell.angle_beta   90.00
_cell.angle_gamma   90.00
#
_symmetry.space_group_name_H-M   'P 1'
#
loop_
_entity.id
_entity.type
_entity.pdbx_description
1 polymer ?
#
loop_
_entity_poly.entity_id
_entity_poly.type
_entity_poly.pdbx_seq_one_letter_code
_entity_poly.pdbx_strand_id
1 'polypeptide(L)'
;MTTKLQRLNHLFLLAITISIFSCDTAEKKDQETTNSEETSKEITYHNPIVAQRADPWVHKAEDGTYYFIATAPEYDRVEMRQAKTINGLGTAEPKVIWNKHENGVMSHHIWAPELHKIDGKWYVYFAAGQAEDVWKIRMFVLSNDAEDPMTGEWKEEGQMETSRDSFSLDATTFEHDGELYYAWAQSVREEGGTSILLSQMESPTKLKGEEIEITNPEYDWERIGYFVNEGPAVIKRNGKIFMTYSASATDANYAIGLLWAEEDADLMNPDSWHKSEKPVFSTNAELRRFGPGHSSFTVAEDGETDVLIYHARVYEKIRGNSLYDFNRHTRAKTFSWDDKGFPDFGQDVED
;
A
#
# COMPACT_ATOMS: atom_id res chain seq x y z
N MET A 1 35.16 -61.00 3.68
CA MET A 1 35.30 -62.39 4.17
C MET A 1 35.57 -62.31 5.67
N THR A 2 34.71 -62.98 6.47
CA THR A 2 34.92 -63.49 7.87
C THR A 2 35.31 -62.47 8.96
N THR A 3 34.68 -62.33 10.13
CA THR A 3 33.71 -63.12 10.93
C THR A 3 33.32 -62.21 12.14
N LYS A 4 32.03 -61.99 12.49
CA LYS A 4 31.26 -62.65 13.60
C LYS A 4 32.07 -62.95 14.87
N LEU A 5 31.62 -62.83 16.12
CA LEU A 5 30.41 -62.40 16.85
C LEU A 5 30.63 -62.86 18.32
N GLN A 6 29.90 -62.31 19.31
CA GLN A 6 29.55 -62.91 20.64
C GLN A 6 30.61 -62.85 21.76
N ARG A 7 30.30 -62.77 23.07
CA ARG A 7 29.10 -62.67 23.94
C ARG A 7 29.66 -62.29 25.34
N LEU A 8 29.09 -61.34 26.08
CA LEU A 8 28.02 -61.46 27.08
C LEU A 8 28.36 -62.23 28.40
N ASN A 9 28.17 -61.51 29.51
CA ASN A 9 27.54 -61.89 30.80
C ASN A 9 28.33 -61.88 32.13
N HIS A 10 27.82 -61.00 33.01
CA HIS A 10 27.49 -61.13 34.45
C HIS A 10 28.60 -61.35 35.49
N LEU A 11 28.66 -60.51 36.53
CA LEU A 11 27.90 -60.71 37.77
C LEU A 11 28.02 -59.49 38.74
N PHE A 12 26.93 -59.27 39.47
CA PHE A 12 26.70 -58.31 40.55
C PHE A 12 27.69 -58.39 41.72
N LEU A 13 27.95 -57.26 42.41
CA LEU A 13 27.86 -57.22 43.87
C LEU A 13 27.49 -55.82 44.38
N LEU A 14 26.52 -55.81 45.30
CA LEU A 14 25.91 -54.69 45.98
C LEU A 14 26.71 -54.35 47.25
N ALA A 15 26.99 -53.07 47.52
CA ALA A 15 27.33 -52.61 48.87
C ALA A 15 26.82 -51.17 49.08
N ILE A 16 25.94 -51.03 50.06
CA ILE A 16 25.32 -49.81 50.56
C ILE A 16 26.21 -49.24 51.67
N THR A 17 26.47 -47.92 51.66
CA THR A 17 26.56 -47.09 52.88
C THR A 17 26.40 -45.61 52.51
N ILE A 18 25.57 -44.91 53.29
CA ILE A 18 25.17 -43.50 53.16
C ILE A 18 25.85 -42.66 54.27
N SER A 19 26.14 -41.40 53.92
CA SER A 19 26.52 -40.22 54.74
C SER A 19 27.97 -40.20 55.26
N ILE A 20 28.69 -39.07 55.28
CA ILE A 20 28.35 -37.71 55.76
C ILE A 20 29.15 -36.63 55.00
N PHE A 21 28.54 -35.44 54.93
CA PHE A 21 29.01 -34.11 54.53
C PHE A 21 30.50 -33.76 54.80
N SER A 22 31.11 -33.05 53.86
CA SER A 22 31.80 -31.77 54.16
C SER A 22 31.94 -30.93 52.89
N CYS A 23 31.60 -29.64 53.00
CA CYS A 23 31.92 -28.61 52.02
C CYS A 23 33.41 -28.60 51.72
N ASP A 24 33.77 -28.47 50.45
CA ASP A 24 34.96 -27.72 50.07
C ASP A 24 34.67 -26.91 48.80
N THR A 25 34.97 -25.63 48.92
CA THR A 25 34.83 -24.55 47.96
C THR A 25 35.69 -24.79 46.73
N ALA A 26 35.10 -24.70 45.53
CA ALA A 26 35.83 -24.61 44.27
C ALA A 26 35.29 -23.44 43.43
N GLU A 27 36.24 -22.69 42.90
CA GLU A 27 36.14 -21.37 42.27
C GLU A 27 35.18 -21.29 41.08
N LYS A 28 34.50 -20.14 41.00
CA LYS A 28 33.77 -19.66 39.82
C LYS A 28 34.68 -19.62 38.60
N LYS A 29 34.28 -20.32 37.54
CA LYS A 29 34.53 -19.89 36.16
C LYS A 29 33.26 -19.21 35.67
N ASP A 30 33.32 -17.89 35.55
CA ASP A 30 32.29 -17.12 34.86
C ASP A 30 32.33 -17.51 33.37
N GLN A 31 31.31 -18.25 32.93
CA GLN A 31 30.88 -18.23 31.53
C GLN A 31 29.83 -17.13 31.43
N GLU A 32 30.26 -15.96 30.96
CA GLU A 32 29.35 -14.96 30.41
C GLU A 32 28.67 -15.58 29.18
N THR A 33 27.49 -16.14 29.39
CA THR A 33 26.48 -16.26 28.35
C THR A 33 26.09 -14.84 27.96
N THR A 34 26.74 -14.28 26.95
CA THR A 34 26.22 -13.11 26.24
C THR A 34 24.99 -13.54 25.47
N ASN A 35 23.83 -13.48 26.13
CA ASN A 35 22.56 -13.28 25.43
C ASN A 35 22.64 -11.88 24.81
N SER A 36 23.12 -11.80 23.57
CA SER A 36 22.81 -10.66 22.73
C SER A 36 21.35 -10.80 22.33
N GLU A 37 20.45 -10.29 23.17
CA GLU A 37 19.16 -9.81 22.69
C GLU A 37 19.50 -8.72 21.67
N GLU A 38 19.54 -9.08 20.39
CA GLU A 38 19.39 -8.11 19.32
C GLU A 38 18.02 -7.47 19.53
N THR A 39 17.99 -6.35 20.23
CA THR A 39 16.83 -5.46 20.23
C THR A 39 16.65 -5.04 18.78
N SER A 40 15.68 -5.64 18.09
CA SER A 40 15.22 -5.19 16.78
C SER A 40 15.01 -3.69 16.87
N LYS A 41 15.79 -2.93 16.10
CA LYS A 41 15.72 -1.48 16.13
C LYS A 41 14.31 -1.07 15.71
N GLU A 42 13.57 -0.44 16.61
CA GLU A 42 12.21 0.04 16.36
C GLU A 42 12.21 0.94 15.10
N ILE A 43 11.34 0.63 14.14
CA ILE A 43 11.16 1.42 12.92
C ILE A 43 10.26 2.59 13.26
N THR A 44 10.79 3.81 13.17
CA THR A 44 10.08 5.04 13.51
C THR A 44 10.04 5.99 12.32
N TYR A 45 8.85 6.53 12.04
CA TYR A 45 8.64 7.53 11.01
C TYR A 45 8.51 8.94 11.58
N HIS A 46 9.00 9.93 10.85
CA HIS A 46 8.90 11.35 11.23
C HIS A 46 7.71 11.98 10.53
N ASN A 47 6.50 11.67 11.01
CA ASN A 47 5.28 12.13 10.37
C ASN A 47 5.02 13.64 10.54
N PRO A 48 4.46 14.31 9.50
CA PRO A 48 4.23 13.76 8.16
C PRO A 48 5.52 13.56 7.37
N ILE A 49 5.62 12.47 6.61
CA ILE A 49 6.78 12.17 5.74
C ILE A 49 6.94 13.26 4.68
N VAL A 50 5.86 13.58 3.94
CA VAL A 50 5.87 14.68 2.97
C VAL A 50 4.64 15.56 3.18
N ALA A 51 4.88 16.84 3.49
CA ALA A 51 3.80 17.79 3.65
C ALA A 51 3.15 18.14 2.30
N GLN A 52 1.82 18.39 2.31
CA GLN A 52 1.06 18.88 1.16
C GLN A 52 1.20 17.97 -0.07
N ARG A 53 1.14 16.67 0.16
CA ARG A 53 1.08 15.64 -0.87
C ARG A 53 -0.05 14.69 -0.49
N ALA A 54 -1.03 14.61 -1.38
CA ALA A 54 -2.15 13.70 -1.27
C ALA A 54 -1.88 12.45 -2.13
N ASP A 55 -2.68 11.42 -1.92
CA ASP A 55 -2.71 10.21 -2.75
C ASP A 55 -1.31 9.60 -2.94
N PRO A 56 -0.60 9.30 -1.82
CA PRO A 56 0.81 8.94 -1.88
C PRO A 56 1.05 7.50 -2.33
N TRP A 57 1.99 7.33 -3.25
CA TRP A 57 2.49 6.04 -3.69
C TRP A 57 4.01 5.93 -3.45
N VAL A 58 4.43 4.81 -2.87
CA VAL A 58 5.85 4.53 -2.60
C VAL A 58 6.25 3.17 -3.17
N HIS A 59 7.07 3.18 -4.21
CA HIS A 59 7.68 1.98 -4.77
C HIS A 59 9.08 1.77 -4.20
N LYS A 60 9.36 0.59 -3.66
CA LYS A 60 10.71 0.19 -3.23
C LYS A 60 11.37 -0.67 -4.32
N ALA A 61 12.42 -0.15 -4.93
CA ALA A 61 13.20 -0.87 -5.92
C ALA A 61 14.14 -1.92 -5.29
N GLU A 62 14.59 -2.87 -6.11
CA GLU A 62 15.47 -3.98 -5.69
C GLU A 62 16.80 -3.51 -5.06
N ASP A 63 17.30 -2.33 -5.45
CA ASP A 63 18.52 -1.73 -4.91
C ASP A 63 18.29 -0.98 -3.57
N GLY A 64 17.08 -1.10 -3.01
CA GLY A 64 16.64 -0.46 -1.77
C GLY A 64 16.29 1.02 -1.91
N THR A 65 16.23 1.58 -3.13
CA THR A 65 15.74 2.95 -3.35
C THR A 65 14.23 3.01 -3.23
N TYR A 66 13.71 3.99 -2.49
CA TYR A 66 12.31 4.35 -2.48
C TYR A 66 12.06 5.46 -3.49
N TYR A 67 11.08 5.26 -4.35
CA TYR A 67 10.52 6.27 -5.25
C TYR A 67 9.16 6.69 -4.72
N PHE A 68 8.99 7.99 -4.48
CA PHE A 68 7.74 8.58 -4.01
C PHE A 68 7.14 9.47 -5.09
N ILE A 69 5.86 9.25 -5.34
CA ILE A 69 5.05 9.95 -6.33
C ILE A 69 3.67 10.17 -5.71
N ALA A 70 3.07 11.33 -5.95
CA ALA A 70 1.87 11.77 -5.23
C ALA A 70 1.18 12.91 -5.97
N THR A 71 -0.07 13.19 -5.60
CA THR A 71 -0.80 14.36 -6.07
C THR A 71 -0.18 15.64 -5.51
N ALA A 72 0.28 16.51 -6.40
CA ALA A 72 0.72 17.87 -6.07
C ALA A 72 -0.50 18.79 -5.83
N PRO A 73 -0.42 19.78 -4.93
CA PRO A 73 -1.57 20.61 -4.55
C PRO A 73 -2.11 21.46 -5.70
N GLU A 74 -1.28 21.80 -6.69
CA GLU A 74 -1.70 22.54 -7.88
C GLU A 74 -2.46 21.66 -8.90
N TYR A 75 -2.42 20.33 -8.76
CA TYR A 75 -3.03 19.36 -9.69
C TYR A 75 -2.58 19.54 -11.15
N ASP A 76 -1.31 19.86 -11.37
CA ASP A 76 -0.81 20.35 -12.67
C ASP A 76 0.33 19.54 -13.31
N ARG A 77 0.86 18.55 -12.58
CA ARG A 77 2.06 17.81 -12.99
C ARG A 77 2.14 16.47 -12.29
N VAL A 78 3.02 15.64 -12.81
CA VAL A 78 3.53 14.45 -12.14
C VAL A 78 4.96 14.74 -11.71
N GLU A 79 5.22 14.63 -10.41
CA GLU A 79 6.56 14.78 -9.82
C GLU A 79 6.91 13.58 -8.97
N MET A 80 8.20 13.27 -8.91
CA MET A 80 8.73 12.14 -8.17
C MET A 80 9.98 12.57 -7.40
N ARG A 81 10.22 11.92 -6.26
CA ARG A 81 11.48 12.04 -5.51
C ARG A 81 11.97 10.66 -5.12
N GLN A 82 13.25 10.55 -4.78
CA GLN A 82 13.83 9.29 -4.34
C GLN A 82 14.72 9.44 -3.12
N ALA A 83 14.78 8.40 -2.29
CA ALA A 83 15.66 8.33 -1.13
C ALA A 83 15.99 6.86 -0.77
N LYS A 84 17.00 6.64 0.07
CA LYS A 84 17.34 5.31 0.60
C LYS A 84 16.54 4.92 1.85
N THR A 85 15.72 5.82 2.37
CA THR A 85 14.82 5.58 3.52
C THR A 85 13.50 6.30 3.29
N ILE A 86 12.41 5.82 3.89
CA ILE A 86 11.09 6.46 3.81
C ILE A 86 11.15 7.86 4.43
N ASN A 87 11.80 8.03 5.59
CA ASN A 87 12.01 9.34 6.20
C ASN A 87 12.81 10.30 5.29
N GLY A 88 13.77 9.78 4.53
CA GLY A 88 14.56 10.57 3.58
C GLY A 88 13.73 11.20 2.46
N LEU A 89 12.56 10.66 2.13
CA LEU A 89 11.65 11.21 1.13
C LEU A 89 11.16 12.61 1.53
N GLY A 90 11.08 12.92 2.83
CA GLY A 90 10.65 14.24 3.31
C GLY A 90 11.59 15.38 2.94
N THR A 91 12.87 15.08 2.78
CA THR A 91 13.92 16.06 2.41
C THR A 91 14.46 15.89 0.99
N ALA A 92 14.03 14.85 0.27
CA ALA A 92 14.46 14.61 -1.10
C ALA A 92 13.85 15.66 -2.04
N GLU A 93 14.69 16.23 -2.91
CA GLU A 93 14.26 17.21 -3.91
C GLU A 93 13.34 16.54 -4.95
N PRO A 94 12.14 17.09 -5.20
CA PRO A 94 11.24 16.58 -6.22
C PRO A 94 11.75 16.92 -7.63
N LYS A 95 11.57 15.99 -8.56
CA LYS A 95 11.75 16.19 -9.99
C LYS A 95 10.40 16.07 -10.69
N VAL A 96 10.03 17.09 -11.45
CA VAL A 96 8.89 17.02 -12.36
C VAL A 96 9.26 16.10 -13.53
N ILE A 97 8.45 15.07 -13.76
CA ILE A 97 8.67 14.10 -14.84
C ILE A 97 7.71 14.30 -16.01
N TRP A 98 6.57 14.94 -15.77
CA TRP A 98 5.57 15.25 -16.79
C TRP A 98 4.69 16.43 -16.33
N ASN A 99 4.21 17.26 -17.27
CA ASN A 99 3.34 18.40 -16.99
C ASN A 99 2.02 18.26 -17.75
N LYS A 100 0.93 18.79 -17.17
CA LYS A 100 -0.37 18.86 -17.84
C LYS A 100 -0.29 19.54 -19.19
N HIS A 101 -1.18 19.17 -20.08
CA HIS A 101 -1.37 19.84 -21.36
C HIS A 101 -1.98 21.24 -21.17
N GLU A 102 -1.77 22.12 -22.14
CA GLU A 102 -2.41 23.45 -22.14
C GLU A 102 -3.89 23.36 -22.55
N ASN A 103 -4.25 22.43 -23.44
CA ASN A 103 -5.59 22.27 -24.02
C ASN A 103 -5.93 20.78 -24.18
N GLY A 104 -7.20 20.45 -24.43
CA GLY A 104 -7.63 19.06 -24.66
C GLY A 104 -7.54 18.18 -23.42
N VAL A 105 -7.45 16.86 -23.63
CA VAL A 105 -7.27 15.85 -22.56
C VAL A 105 -5.97 16.08 -21.79
N MET A 106 -5.87 15.52 -20.59
CA MET A 106 -4.66 15.62 -19.74
C MET A 106 -4.27 17.05 -19.37
N SER A 107 -5.20 18.00 -19.35
CA SER A 107 -4.91 19.43 -19.13
C SER A 107 -5.35 19.98 -17.77
N HIS A 108 -6.13 19.22 -17.00
CA HIS A 108 -6.68 19.65 -15.71
C HIS A 108 -6.70 18.49 -14.73
N HIS A 109 -6.66 18.80 -13.43
CA HIS A 109 -6.88 17.81 -12.36
C HIS A 109 -5.97 16.58 -12.47
N ILE A 110 -4.65 16.80 -12.53
CA ILE A 110 -3.67 15.72 -12.55
C ILE A 110 -3.63 15.09 -11.16
N TRP A 111 -4.17 13.88 -11.03
CA TRP A 111 -4.43 13.22 -9.75
C TRP A 111 -3.84 11.82 -9.67
N ALA A 112 -3.49 11.45 -8.44
CA ALA A 112 -3.15 10.11 -7.97
C ALA A 112 -2.19 9.33 -8.90
N PRO A 113 -1.01 9.88 -9.21
CA PRO A 113 -0.02 9.15 -9.99
C PRO A 113 0.57 7.98 -9.19
N GLU A 114 0.57 6.77 -9.75
CA GLU A 114 1.24 5.58 -9.19
C GLU A 114 2.38 5.11 -10.09
N LEU A 115 3.53 4.76 -9.51
CA LEU A 115 4.70 4.26 -10.23
C LEU A 115 4.80 2.73 -10.13
N HIS A 116 4.83 2.06 -11.27
CA HIS A 116 4.93 0.61 -11.37
C HIS A 116 6.07 0.19 -12.30
N LYS A 117 6.71 -0.94 -11.99
CA LYS A 117 7.67 -1.59 -12.88
C LYS A 117 7.07 -2.90 -13.39
N ILE A 118 6.83 -3.00 -14.68
CA ILE A 118 6.18 -4.15 -15.32
C ILE A 118 7.06 -4.60 -16.49
N ASP A 119 7.44 -5.88 -16.52
CA ASP A 119 8.34 -6.44 -17.54
C ASP A 119 9.63 -5.63 -17.77
N GLY A 120 10.19 -5.07 -16.70
CA GLY A 120 11.41 -4.28 -16.72
C GLY A 120 11.25 -2.82 -17.17
N LYS A 121 10.04 -2.40 -17.55
CA LYS A 121 9.72 -1.03 -17.95
C LYS A 121 8.92 -0.29 -16.88
N TRP A 122 9.12 1.02 -16.76
CA TRP A 122 8.37 1.85 -15.81
C TRP A 122 7.09 2.39 -16.44
N TYR A 123 6.03 2.41 -15.64
CA TYR A 123 4.73 2.96 -15.98
C TYR A 123 4.25 3.88 -14.87
N VAL A 124 3.63 5.00 -15.25
CA VAL A 124 2.87 5.83 -14.33
C VAL A 124 1.41 5.82 -14.74
N TYR A 125 0.54 5.36 -13.84
CA TYR A 125 -0.91 5.47 -14.00
C TYR A 125 -1.38 6.71 -13.26
N PHE A 126 -2.19 7.55 -13.90
CA PHE A 126 -2.70 8.78 -13.27
C PHE A 126 -4.07 9.13 -13.87
N ALA A 127 -4.79 10.03 -13.21
CA ALA A 127 -6.06 10.55 -13.70
C ALA A 127 -5.93 12.01 -14.15
N ALA A 128 -6.69 12.40 -15.16
CA ALA A 128 -6.76 13.78 -15.62
C ALA A 128 -8.09 14.11 -16.29
N GLY A 129 -8.49 15.37 -16.18
CA GLY A 129 -9.58 15.99 -16.93
C GLY A 129 -9.11 16.64 -18.23
N GLN A 130 -10.05 17.28 -18.91
CA GLN A 130 -9.80 17.99 -20.17
C GLN A 130 -10.18 19.48 -20.06
N ALA A 131 -9.65 20.31 -20.96
CA ALA A 131 -9.83 21.76 -20.89
C ALA A 131 -11.28 22.18 -21.12
N GLU A 132 -11.99 21.39 -21.93
CA GLU A 132 -13.37 21.60 -22.31
C GLU A 132 -14.35 21.18 -21.21
N ASP A 133 -13.92 20.26 -20.34
CA ASP A 133 -14.69 19.77 -19.19
C ASP A 133 -13.73 19.18 -18.14
N VAL A 134 -13.41 19.99 -17.13
CA VAL A 134 -12.44 19.62 -16.09
C VAL A 134 -12.90 18.47 -15.21
N TRP A 135 -14.20 18.11 -15.24
CA TRP A 135 -14.76 16.99 -14.50
C TRP A 135 -14.93 15.74 -15.37
N LYS A 136 -14.59 15.81 -16.67
CA LYS A 136 -14.45 14.62 -17.53
C LYS A 136 -13.12 13.91 -17.25
N ILE A 137 -12.94 13.42 -16.02
CA ILE A 137 -11.74 12.73 -15.56
C ILE A 137 -11.67 11.32 -16.16
N ARG A 138 -10.51 10.97 -16.74
CA ARG A 138 -10.18 9.63 -17.26
C ARG A 138 -8.80 9.21 -16.76
N MET A 139 -8.50 7.93 -16.92
CA MET A 139 -7.21 7.33 -16.56
C MET A 139 -6.26 7.37 -17.75
N PHE A 140 -4.99 7.67 -17.50
CA PHE A 140 -3.94 7.79 -18.50
C PHE A 140 -2.67 7.07 -18.03
N VAL A 141 -1.83 6.70 -19.00
CA VAL A 141 -0.58 5.98 -18.74
C VAL A 141 0.60 6.72 -19.35
N LEU A 142 1.68 6.88 -18.57
CA LEU A 142 3.00 7.24 -19.06
C LEU A 142 3.91 6.02 -19.01
N SER A 143 4.89 5.92 -19.91
CA SER A 143 5.88 4.85 -19.92
C SER A 143 7.31 5.37 -20.05
N ASN A 144 8.29 4.69 -19.45
CA ASN A 144 9.70 5.06 -19.50
C ASN A 144 10.60 3.81 -19.51
N ASP A 145 11.47 3.74 -20.52
CA ASP A 145 12.39 2.61 -20.75
C ASP A 145 13.73 2.74 -19.98
N ALA A 146 13.98 3.88 -19.32
CA ALA A 146 15.20 4.06 -18.55
C ALA A 146 15.23 3.17 -17.30
N GLU A 147 16.41 2.70 -16.91
CA GLU A 147 16.57 1.86 -15.71
C GLU A 147 16.18 2.62 -14.43
N ASP A 148 16.65 3.88 -14.30
CA ASP A 148 16.24 4.82 -13.25
C ASP A 148 15.05 5.66 -13.75
N PRO A 149 13.85 5.56 -13.13
CA PRO A 149 12.66 6.29 -13.56
C PRO A 149 12.78 7.81 -13.32
N MET A 150 13.80 8.25 -12.56
CA MET A 150 14.16 9.66 -12.42
C MET A 150 14.96 10.18 -13.62
N THR A 151 15.30 9.33 -14.59
CA THR A 151 16.00 9.68 -15.84
C THR A 151 15.17 9.26 -17.06
N GLY A 152 15.67 9.51 -18.27
CA GLY A 152 14.95 9.19 -19.50
C GLY A 152 13.81 10.15 -19.85
N GLU A 153 13.03 9.77 -20.85
CA GLU A 153 11.88 10.52 -21.35
C GLU A 153 10.59 9.70 -21.08
N TRP A 154 9.61 10.35 -20.45
CA TRP A 154 8.30 9.75 -20.21
C TRP A 154 7.41 9.95 -21.44
N LYS A 155 6.95 8.84 -22.00
CA LYS A 155 6.06 8.80 -23.18
C LYS A 155 4.62 8.66 -22.74
N GLU A 156 3.73 9.47 -23.29
CA GLU A 156 2.28 9.29 -23.16
C GLU A 156 1.83 8.07 -23.98
N GLU A 157 1.22 7.09 -23.31
CA GLU A 157 0.60 5.92 -23.96
C GLU A 157 -0.89 6.16 -24.23
N GLY A 158 -1.44 7.27 -23.73
CA GLY A 158 -2.82 7.67 -23.93
C GLY A 158 -3.75 7.23 -22.80
N GLN A 159 -5.05 7.26 -23.09
CA GLN A 159 -6.09 6.91 -22.14
C GLN A 159 -6.16 5.39 -21.97
N MET A 160 -6.32 4.92 -20.73
CA MET A 160 -6.75 3.55 -20.46
C MET A 160 -8.26 3.48 -20.75
N GLU A 161 -8.62 2.94 -21.92
CA GLU A 161 -10.03 2.80 -22.31
C GLU A 161 -10.73 1.71 -21.49
N THR A 162 -11.95 2.01 -21.06
CA THR A 162 -12.85 1.07 -20.38
C THR A 162 -14.12 0.89 -21.21
N SER A 163 -14.95 -0.08 -20.85
CA SER A 163 -16.22 -0.38 -21.52
C SER A 163 -17.22 0.78 -21.46
N ARG A 164 -16.99 1.77 -20.57
CA ARG A 164 -17.87 2.91 -20.33
C ARG A 164 -17.10 4.24 -20.32
N ASP A 165 -17.55 5.21 -21.11
CA ASP A 165 -17.00 6.58 -21.07
C ASP A 165 -17.55 7.40 -19.88
N SER A 166 -17.11 7.11 -18.65
CA SER A 166 -17.52 7.83 -17.43
C SER A 166 -16.34 8.27 -16.56
N PHE A 167 -16.62 9.07 -15.51
CA PHE A 167 -15.62 9.54 -14.55
C PHE A 167 -14.83 8.36 -13.99
N SER A 168 -13.51 8.32 -14.24
CA SER A 168 -12.63 7.19 -13.90
C SER A 168 -11.27 7.70 -13.43
N LEU A 169 -10.77 7.16 -12.32
CA LEU A 169 -9.55 7.61 -11.65
C LEU A 169 -8.94 6.50 -10.77
N ASP A 170 -7.86 6.84 -10.08
CA ASP A 170 -7.26 6.04 -9.00
C ASP A 170 -6.94 4.61 -9.43
N ALA A 171 -6.25 4.50 -10.55
CA ALA A 171 -5.84 3.22 -11.09
C ALA A 171 -4.63 2.67 -10.35
N THR A 172 -4.75 1.41 -9.90
CA THR A 172 -3.64 0.61 -9.42
C THR A 172 -3.55 -0.70 -10.20
N THR A 173 -2.38 -1.32 -10.18
CA THR A 173 -2.15 -2.61 -10.83
C THR A 173 -1.37 -3.57 -9.94
N PHE A 174 -1.62 -4.86 -10.11
CA PHE A 174 -0.93 -5.92 -9.38
C PHE A 174 -0.86 -7.20 -10.22
N GLU A 175 0.18 -7.99 -9.97
CA GLU A 175 0.34 -9.31 -10.59
C GLU A 175 -0.13 -10.41 -9.65
N HIS A 176 -0.81 -11.41 -10.21
CA HIS A 176 -1.20 -12.60 -9.51
C HIS A 176 -1.32 -13.78 -10.48
N ASP A 177 -0.71 -14.91 -10.14
CA ASP A 177 -0.67 -16.14 -10.94
C ASP A 177 -0.29 -15.95 -12.43
N GLY A 178 0.66 -15.04 -12.68
CA GLY A 178 1.16 -14.73 -14.02
C GLY A 178 0.25 -13.83 -14.85
N GLU A 179 -0.84 -13.33 -14.25
CA GLU A 179 -1.76 -12.39 -14.87
C GLU A 179 -1.60 -11.00 -14.24
N LEU A 180 -1.71 -9.97 -15.08
CA LEU A 180 -1.69 -8.58 -14.65
C LEU A 180 -3.13 -8.07 -14.51
N TYR A 181 -3.44 -7.49 -13.36
CA TYR A 181 -4.76 -6.95 -13.04
C TYR A 181 -4.73 -5.43 -12.91
N TYR A 182 -5.83 -4.79 -13.26
CA TYR A 182 -6.05 -3.36 -13.16
C TYR A 182 -7.29 -3.12 -12.30
N ALA A 183 -7.13 -2.43 -11.18
CA ALA A 183 -8.22 -2.02 -10.31
C ALA A 183 -8.33 -0.50 -10.31
N TRP A 184 -9.54 0.03 -10.39
CA TRP A 184 -9.73 1.49 -10.49
C TRP A 184 -11.08 1.93 -9.95
N ALA A 185 -11.21 3.23 -9.69
CA ALA A 185 -12.46 3.85 -9.30
C ALA A 185 -13.19 4.39 -10.54
N GLN A 186 -14.47 4.05 -10.71
CA GLN A 186 -15.26 4.57 -11.83
C GLN A 186 -16.73 4.76 -11.48
N SER A 187 -17.33 5.77 -12.11
CA SER A 187 -18.77 6.02 -11.99
C SER A 187 -19.54 5.06 -12.89
N VAL A 188 -20.27 4.13 -12.26
CA VAL A 188 -21.01 3.05 -12.95
C VAL A 188 -22.54 3.18 -12.80
N ARG A 189 -23.01 4.26 -12.18
CA ARG A 189 -24.43 4.53 -11.92
C ARG A 189 -24.80 5.96 -12.29
N GLU A 190 -26.08 6.23 -12.52
CA GLU A 190 -26.56 7.56 -12.96
C GLU A 190 -26.63 8.56 -11.80
N GLU A 191 -26.87 8.09 -10.58
CA GLU A 191 -26.94 8.88 -9.34
C GLU A 191 -25.60 9.51 -8.92
N GLY A 192 -24.52 9.21 -9.66
CA GLY A 192 -23.17 9.69 -9.37
C GLY A 192 -22.43 8.79 -8.37
N GLY A 193 -21.26 9.27 -7.94
CA GLY A 193 -20.34 8.47 -7.13
C GLY A 193 -19.48 7.49 -7.95
N THR A 194 -18.64 6.75 -7.25
CA THR A 194 -17.70 5.78 -7.82
C THR A 194 -17.76 4.44 -7.10
N SER A 195 -17.41 3.40 -7.84
CA SER A 195 -17.27 2.02 -7.37
C SER A 195 -15.88 1.53 -7.75
N ILE A 196 -15.38 0.47 -7.12
CA ILE A 196 -14.12 -0.15 -7.54
C ILE A 196 -14.41 -1.24 -8.56
N LEU A 197 -13.72 -1.15 -9.68
CA LEU A 197 -13.78 -2.09 -10.78
C LEU A 197 -12.46 -2.87 -10.86
N LEU A 198 -12.52 -4.05 -11.47
CA LEU A 198 -11.36 -4.91 -11.72
C LEU A 198 -11.43 -5.48 -13.14
N SER A 199 -10.28 -5.54 -13.82
CA SER A 199 -10.10 -6.18 -15.12
C SER A 199 -8.72 -6.81 -15.20
N GLN A 200 -8.59 -7.90 -15.95
CA GLN A 200 -7.28 -8.35 -16.44
C GLN A 200 -6.74 -7.39 -17.51
N MET A 201 -5.42 -7.34 -17.65
CA MET A 201 -4.72 -6.50 -18.64
C MET A 201 -4.16 -7.35 -19.79
N GLU A 202 -4.33 -6.89 -21.02
CA GLU A 202 -3.68 -7.47 -22.21
C GLU A 202 -2.23 -6.97 -22.32
N SER A 203 -2.01 -5.72 -21.91
CA SER A 203 -0.70 -5.07 -21.77
C SER A 203 -0.80 -4.01 -20.66
N PRO A 204 0.32 -3.44 -20.19
CA PRO A 204 0.30 -2.33 -19.21
C PRO A 204 -0.48 -1.08 -19.65
N THR A 205 -0.96 -1.03 -20.90
CA THR A 205 -1.67 0.11 -21.49
C THR A 205 -3.05 -0.29 -22.04
N LYS A 206 -3.51 -1.52 -21.81
CA LYS A 206 -4.76 -2.01 -22.38
C LYS A 206 -5.40 -3.12 -21.55
N LEU A 207 -6.69 -2.99 -21.26
CA LEU A 207 -7.51 -4.02 -20.61
C LEU A 207 -7.83 -5.19 -21.56
N LYS A 208 -7.97 -6.41 -21.03
CA LYS A 208 -8.43 -7.58 -21.83
C LYS A 208 -9.91 -7.48 -22.24
N GLY A 209 -10.69 -6.66 -21.53
CA GLY A 209 -12.04 -6.23 -21.93
C GLY A 209 -13.17 -6.64 -20.99
N GLU A 210 -13.02 -7.71 -20.20
CA GLU A 210 -13.98 -8.02 -19.13
C GLU A 210 -13.71 -7.15 -17.90
N GLU A 211 -14.74 -6.43 -17.46
CA GLU A 211 -14.68 -5.51 -16.32
C GLU A 211 -15.75 -5.91 -15.31
N ILE A 212 -15.35 -6.13 -14.07
CA ILE A 212 -16.27 -6.47 -12.98
C ILE A 212 -16.28 -5.39 -11.91
N GLU A 213 -17.43 -5.22 -11.26
CA GLU A 213 -17.55 -4.36 -10.08
C GLU A 213 -17.34 -5.21 -8.82
N ILE A 214 -16.34 -4.86 -8.01
CA ILE A 214 -15.98 -5.61 -6.79
C ILE A 214 -16.46 -4.95 -5.50
N THR A 215 -16.75 -3.64 -5.52
CA THR A 215 -17.46 -2.97 -4.43
C THR A 215 -18.12 -1.69 -4.90
N ASN A 216 -19.28 -1.39 -4.31
CA ASN A 216 -19.92 -0.09 -4.38
C ASN A 216 -20.16 0.49 -2.97
N PRO A 217 -20.34 1.81 -2.84
CA PRO A 217 -20.70 2.45 -1.58
C PRO A 217 -22.07 1.96 -1.11
N GLU A 218 -22.12 1.26 0.02
CA GLU A 218 -23.35 0.65 0.53
C GLU A 218 -23.51 0.81 2.04
N TYR A 219 -22.40 0.96 2.78
CA TYR A 219 -22.43 1.24 4.21
C TYR A 219 -22.57 2.74 4.47
N ASP A 220 -23.12 3.11 5.62
CA ASP A 220 -23.36 4.52 5.96
C ASP A 220 -22.06 5.33 6.02
N TRP A 221 -20.97 4.71 6.49
CA TRP A 221 -19.65 5.34 6.57
C TRP A 221 -19.02 5.57 5.19
N GLU A 222 -19.53 4.97 4.11
CA GLU A 222 -19.04 5.14 2.73
C GLU A 222 -19.77 6.25 1.97
N ARG A 223 -20.82 6.82 2.56
CA ARG A 223 -21.79 7.70 1.89
C ARG A 223 -21.92 9.07 2.57
N ILE A 224 -20.94 9.46 3.38
CA ILE A 224 -20.94 10.75 4.06
C ILE A 224 -20.39 11.82 3.12
N GLY A 225 -21.27 12.75 2.72
CA GLY A 225 -20.96 13.80 1.74
C GLY A 225 -21.11 13.32 0.30
N TYR A 226 -20.39 12.26 -0.09
CA TYR A 226 -20.46 11.63 -1.41
C TYR A 226 -20.51 10.11 -1.30
N PHE A 227 -21.01 9.44 -2.34
CA PHE A 227 -21.14 7.99 -2.39
C PHE A 227 -19.90 7.48 -3.13
N VAL A 228 -18.83 7.22 -2.40
CA VAL A 228 -17.49 7.02 -3.01
C VAL A 228 -16.87 5.73 -2.52
N ASN A 229 -16.40 4.91 -3.45
CA ASN A 229 -15.29 4.00 -3.25
C ASN A 229 -14.22 4.40 -4.27
N GLU A 230 -13.03 4.77 -3.81
CA GLU A 230 -11.90 5.23 -4.64
C GLU A 230 -10.55 4.80 -4.05
N GLY A 231 -9.41 5.19 -4.66
CA GLY A 231 -8.07 4.87 -4.14
C GLY A 231 -7.82 3.40 -3.77
N PRO A 232 -8.07 2.43 -4.68
CA PRO A 232 -7.76 1.02 -4.42
C PRO A 232 -6.24 0.82 -4.27
N ALA A 233 -5.82 -0.01 -3.31
CA ALA A 233 -4.43 -0.43 -3.16
C ALA A 233 -4.36 -1.87 -2.67
N VAL A 234 -3.43 -2.65 -3.23
CA VAL A 234 -3.39 -4.10 -3.05
C VAL A 234 -2.15 -4.54 -2.26
N ILE A 235 -2.36 -5.47 -1.32
CA ILE A 235 -1.28 -6.19 -0.65
C ILE A 235 -1.63 -7.69 -0.58
N LYS A 236 -0.64 -8.54 -0.88
CA LYS A 236 -0.79 -10.00 -0.89
C LYS A 236 -0.06 -10.59 0.30
N ARG A 237 -0.78 -11.27 1.19
CA ARG A 237 -0.20 -11.87 2.39
C ARG A 237 -1.10 -12.99 2.92
N ASN A 238 -0.52 -13.96 3.62
CA ASN A 238 -1.27 -14.97 4.37
C ASN A 238 -2.31 -15.76 3.55
N GLY A 239 -1.99 -16.07 2.29
CA GLY A 239 -2.88 -16.80 1.38
C GLY A 239 -4.04 -15.95 0.83
N LYS A 240 -3.98 -14.63 0.96
CA LYS A 240 -5.05 -13.70 0.57
C LYS A 240 -4.51 -12.53 -0.24
N ILE A 241 -5.42 -11.98 -1.04
CA ILE A 241 -5.26 -10.69 -1.67
C ILE A 241 -6.17 -9.71 -0.92
N PHE A 242 -5.56 -8.73 -0.29
CA PHE A 242 -6.25 -7.63 0.38
C PHE A 242 -6.24 -6.41 -0.54
N MET A 243 -7.40 -5.78 -0.70
CA MET A 243 -7.50 -4.50 -1.38
C MET A 243 -8.12 -3.47 -0.45
N THR A 244 -7.33 -2.51 0.01
CA THR A 244 -7.88 -1.32 0.65
C THR A 244 -8.49 -0.40 -0.39
N TYR A 245 -9.50 0.34 0.00
CA TYR A 245 -10.06 1.45 -0.79
C TYR A 245 -10.48 2.56 0.17
N SER A 246 -10.70 3.77 -0.32
CA SER A 246 -11.17 4.90 0.46
C SER A 246 -12.62 5.25 0.14
N ALA A 247 -13.34 5.80 1.11
CA ALA A 247 -14.75 6.11 0.97
C ALA A 247 -15.16 7.43 1.61
N SER A 248 -16.38 7.89 1.30
CA SER A 248 -16.93 9.19 1.69
C SER A 248 -16.18 10.39 1.09
N ALA A 249 -16.59 11.61 1.46
CA ALA A 249 -15.91 12.83 1.05
C ALA A 249 -14.47 12.91 1.60
N THR A 250 -13.58 13.60 0.88
CA THR A 250 -12.17 13.84 1.26
C THR A 250 -11.99 14.86 2.39
N ASP A 251 -12.91 14.87 3.36
CA ASP A 251 -12.86 15.62 4.62
C ASP A 251 -12.58 14.68 5.81
N ALA A 252 -12.96 15.04 7.03
CA ALA A 252 -12.74 14.19 8.20
C ALA A 252 -13.52 12.85 8.17
N ASN A 253 -14.47 12.68 7.25
CA ASN A 253 -15.21 11.44 7.09
C ASN A 253 -14.48 10.42 6.20
N TYR A 254 -13.43 10.84 5.49
CA TYR A 254 -12.64 9.94 4.66
C TYR A 254 -12.07 8.80 5.50
N ALA A 255 -12.23 7.58 5.02
CA ALA A 255 -11.84 6.38 5.75
C ALA A 255 -11.48 5.24 4.78
N ILE A 256 -10.65 4.32 5.26
CA ILE A 256 -10.18 3.16 4.51
C ILE A 256 -11.08 1.96 4.81
N GLY A 257 -11.69 1.39 3.76
CA GLY A 257 -12.31 0.07 3.77
C GLY A 257 -11.34 -1.03 3.35
N LEU A 258 -11.81 -2.27 3.47
CA LEU A 258 -11.02 -3.46 3.10
C LEU A 258 -11.90 -4.44 2.34
N LEU A 259 -11.40 -4.86 1.18
CA LEU A 259 -11.83 -6.05 0.48
C LEU A 259 -10.80 -7.15 0.66
N TRP A 260 -11.22 -8.41 0.60
CA TRP A 260 -10.31 -9.54 0.50
C TRP A 260 -10.87 -10.68 -0.35
N ALA A 261 -9.96 -11.39 -1.00
CA ALA A 261 -10.22 -12.67 -1.66
C ALA A 261 -9.14 -13.68 -1.22
N GLU A 262 -9.47 -14.97 -1.20
CA GLU A 262 -8.44 -16.01 -1.11
C GLU A 262 -7.58 -15.98 -2.38
N GLU A 263 -6.27 -16.23 -2.24
CA GLU A 263 -5.34 -16.13 -3.37
C GLU A 263 -5.57 -17.21 -4.44
N ASP A 264 -6.28 -18.29 -4.15
CA ASP A 264 -6.63 -19.33 -5.13
C ASP A 264 -8.05 -19.17 -5.70
N ALA A 265 -8.74 -18.08 -5.36
CA ALA A 265 -10.07 -17.79 -5.86
C ALA A 265 -10.03 -17.17 -7.28
N ASP A 266 -11.16 -17.27 -8.00
CA ASP A 266 -11.33 -16.55 -9.25
C ASP A 266 -11.53 -15.05 -8.97
N LEU A 267 -10.47 -14.26 -9.15
CA LEU A 267 -10.51 -12.82 -8.90
C LEU A 267 -11.45 -12.06 -9.83
N MET A 268 -11.77 -12.61 -11.01
CA MET A 268 -12.74 -12.04 -11.96
C MET A 268 -14.18 -12.46 -11.64
N ASN A 269 -14.42 -13.15 -10.53
CA ASN A 269 -15.75 -13.36 -9.99
C ASN A 269 -16.01 -12.40 -8.81
N PRO A 270 -16.97 -11.47 -8.89
CA PRO A 270 -17.32 -10.57 -7.79
C PRO A 270 -17.61 -11.29 -6.46
N ASP A 271 -18.19 -12.50 -6.51
CA ASP A 271 -18.53 -13.27 -5.30
C ASP A 271 -17.29 -13.80 -4.55
N SER A 272 -16.10 -13.76 -5.16
CA SER A 272 -14.83 -14.09 -4.51
C SER A 272 -14.36 -12.98 -3.56
N TRP A 273 -14.87 -11.76 -3.74
CA TRP A 273 -14.48 -10.60 -2.96
C TRP A 273 -15.42 -10.41 -1.79
N HIS A 274 -14.85 -10.41 -0.60
CA HIS A 274 -15.55 -10.08 0.63
C HIS A 274 -15.22 -8.65 1.05
N LYS A 275 -16.13 -8.00 1.77
CA LYS A 275 -16.01 -6.61 2.17
C LYS A 275 -16.19 -6.43 3.67
N SER A 276 -15.32 -5.63 4.28
CA SER A 276 -15.45 -5.27 5.70
C SER A 276 -16.65 -4.34 5.90
N GLU A 277 -17.54 -4.68 6.84
CA GLU A 277 -18.71 -3.86 7.19
C GLU A 277 -18.32 -2.51 7.82
N LYS A 278 -17.10 -2.40 8.37
CA LYS A 278 -16.58 -1.23 9.07
C LYS A 278 -15.28 -0.75 8.42
N PRO A 279 -14.94 0.54 8.52
CA PRO A 279 -13.63 1.02 8.10
C PRO A 279 -12.54 0.35 8.94
N VAL A 280 -11.45 -0.01 8.29
CA VAL A 280 -10.25 -0.59 8.92
C VAL A 280 -9.24 0.48 9.33
N PHE A 281 -9.41 1.71 8.84
CA PHE A 281 -8.66 2.88 9.29
C PHE A 281 -9.48 4.15 9.06
N SER A 282 -9.58 5.01 10.07
CA SER A 282 -10.44 6.20 10.00
C SER A 282 -9.93 7.33 10.90
N THR A 283 -10.67 8.43 10.94
CA THR A 283 -10.34 9.57 11.80
C THR A 283 -10.12 9.14 13.25
N ASN A 284 -8.99 9.56 13.81
CA ASN A 284 -8.68 9.50 15.24
C ASN A 284 -8.32 10.92 15.70
N ALA A 285 -9.25 11.57 16.40
CA ALA A 285 -9.08 12.95 16.84
C ALA A 285 -8.01 13.10 17.94
N GLU A 286 -7.80 12.09 18.78
CA GLU A 286 -6.78 12.09 19.84
C GLU A 286 -5.37 12.09 19.24
N LEU A 287 -5.18 11.33 18.16
CA LEU A 287 -3.94 11.28 17.38
C LEU A 287 -3.83 12.37 16.31
N ARG A 288 -4.81 13.29 16.24
CA ARG A 288 -4.89 14.36 15.24
C ARG A 288 -4.74 13.84 13.80
N ARG A 289 -5.39 12.71 13.52
CA ARG A 289 -5.47 12.10 12.18
C ARG A 289 -6.90 12.22 11.70
N PHE A 290 -7.15 13.13 10.76
CA PHE A 290 -8.48 13.39 10.22
C PHE A 290 -8.52 13.03 8.74
N GLY A 291 -9.49 12.18 8.37
CA GLY A 291 -9.70 11.73 7.02
C GLY A 291 -8.52 10.93 6.43
N PRO A 292 -8.01 9.88 7.11
CA PRO A 292 -6.95 9.08 6.51
C PRO A 292 -7.47 8.27 5.32
N GLY A 293 -6.74 8.29 4.21
CA GLY A 293 -7.11 7.49 3.04
C GLY A 293 -6.16 7.63 1.87
N HIS A 294 -6.65 7.17 0.72
CA HIS A 294 -5.93 6.91 -0.53
C HIS A 294 -4.55 6.32 -0.23
N SER A 295 -4.58 5.14 0.40
CA SER A 295 -3.36 4.48 0.87
C SER A 295 -2.62 3.76 -0.25
N SER A 296 -1.36 3.46 0.02
CA SER A 296 -0.56 2.48 -0.71
C SER A 296 0.24 1.65 0.28
N PHE A 297 0.89 0.60 -0.22
CA PHE A 297 1.71 -0.29 0.59
C PHE A 297 3.15 -0.29 0.09
N THR A 298 4.09 -0.35 1.03
CA THR A 298 5.49 -0.60 0.75
C THR A 298 6.10 -1.43 1.87
N VAL A 299 7.39 -1.72 1.80
CA VAL A 299 8.11 -2.48 2.83
C VAL A 299 9.20 -1.58 3.42
N ALA A 300 9.41 -1.64 4.73
CA ALA A 300 10.41 -0.86 5.43
C ALA A 300 11.84 -1.25 5.04
N GLU A 301 12.83 -0.50 5.55
CA GLU A 301 14.24 -0.65 5.20
C GLU A 301 14.83 -2.02 5.53
N ASP A 302 14.25 -2.74 6.49
CA ASP A 302 14.61 -4.13 6.82
C ASP A 302 14.26 -5.14 5.73
N GLY A 303 13.36 -4.79 4.81
CA GLY A 303 12.89 -5.68 3.75
C GLY A 303 11.82 -6.67 4.18
N GLU A 304 11.30 -6.56 5.40
CA GLU A 304 10.34 -7.50 5.99
C GLU A 304 9.08 -6.81 6.51
N THR A 305 9.22 -5.65 7.15
CA THR A 305 8.10 -4.97 7.82
C THR A 305 7.21 -4.25 6.82
N ASP A 306 5.92 -4.59 6.78
CA ASP A 306 4.94 -3.89 5.94
C ASP A 306 4.65 -2.48 6.46
N VAL A 307 4.49 -1.54 5.52
CA VAL A 307 4.26 -0.13 5.79
C VAL A 307 3.03 0.35 5.04
N LEU A 308 2.09 0.93 5.79
CA LEU A 308 0.97 1.68 5.25
C LEU A 308 1.43 3.11 4.96
N ILE A 309 1.35 3.51 3.70
CA ILE A 309 1.54 4.89 3.27
C ILE A 309 0.16 5.47 2.99
N TYR A 310 -0.15 6.65 3.50
CA TYR A 310 -1.49 7.23 3.37
C TYR A 310 -1.44 8.75 3.50
N HIS A 311 -2.51 9.46 3.14
CA HIS A 311 -2.62 10.88 3.48
C HIS A 311 -3.62 11.10 4.61
N ALA A 312 -3.42 12.15 5.41
CA ALA A 312 -4.43 12.66 6.34
C ALA A 312 -4.24 14.15 6.60
N ARG A 313 -5.26 14.80 7.17
CA ARG A 313 -5.16 16.15 7.75
C ARG A 313 -4.90 16.09 9.25
N VAL A 314 -4.41 17.21 9.79
CA VAL A 314 -4.16 17.40 11.23
C VAL A 314 -5.24 18.22 11.95
N TYR A 315 -6.36 18.45 11.25
CA TYR A 315 -7.53 19.17 11.74
C TYR A 315 -8.81 18.64 11.06
N GLU A 316 -9.92 18.72 11.79
CA GLU A 316 -11.23 18.22 11.36
C GLU A 316 -11.92 19.16 10.34
N LYS A 317 -12.00 20.45 10.68
CA LYS A 317 -12.86 21.41 9.97
C LYS A 317 -12.11 22.08 8.83
N ILE A 318 -12.55 21.79 7.62
CA ILE A 318 -12.09 22.45 6.39
C ILE A 318 -12.91 23.71 6.13
N ARG A 319 -12.27 24.77 5.63
CA ARG A 319 -12.96 25.98 5.16
C ARG A 319 -13.04 25.96 3.64
N GLY A 320 -14.25 25.86 3.09
CA GLY A 320 -14.48 25.78 1.65
C GLY A 320 -14.47 24.34 1.15
N ASN A 321 -14.14 24.15 -0.13
CA ASN A 321 -14.08 22.83 -0.77
C ASN A 321 -12.80 22.09 -0.32
N SER A 322 -12.95 20.84 0.12
CA SER A 322 -11.84 19.98 0.56
C SER A 322 -10.79 19.75 -0.52
N LEU A 323 -11.17 19.76 -1.80
CA LEU A 323 -10.24 19.64 -2.92
C LEU A 323 -9.25 20.81 -2.98
N TYR A 324 -9.62 22.00 -2.52
CA TYR A 324 -8.74 23.19 -2.53
C TYR A 324 -8.13 23.51 -1.16
N ASP A 325 -8.29 22.59 -0.20
CA ASP A 325 -7.53 22.56 1.04
C ASP A 325 -6.33 21.61 0.84
N PHE A 326 -5.16 22.22 0.61
CA PHE A 326 -3.93 21.54 0.23
C PHE A 326 -3.17 20.87 1.40
N ASN A 327 -3.75 20.79 2.59
CA ASN A 327 -3.08 20.28 3.79
C ASN A 327 -3.38 18.81 4.09
N ARG A 328 -3.60 18.01 3.03
CA ARG A 328 -3.39 16.56 3.12
C ARG A 328 -1.88 16.32 3.12
N HIS A 329 -1.39 15.61 4.11
CA HIS A 329 0.02 15.29 4.24
C HIS A 329 0.21 13.79 4.12
N THR A 330 1.25 13.36 3.39
CA THR A 330 1.69 11.97 3.34
C THR A 330 2.22 11.56 4.69
N ARG A 331 1.79 10.40 5.14
CA ARG A 331 2.15 9.77 6.40
C ARG A 331 2.51 8.31 6.14
N ALA A 332 3.34 7.74 7.00
CA ALA A 332 3.74 6.36 6.95
C ALA A 332 3.58 5.74 8.34
N LYS A 333 3.15 4.48 8.41
CA LYS A 333 3.20 3.70 9.63
C LYS A 333 3.43 2.23 9.34
N THR A 334 4.13 1.56 10.23
CA THR A 334 4.13 0.10 10.23
C THR A 334 2.75 -0.39 10.68
N PHE A 335 2.42 -1.62 10.30
CA PHE A 335 1.22 -2.29 10.78
C PHE A 335 1.50 -3.76 11.02
N SER A 336 0.58 -4.43 11.70
CA SER A 336 0.74 -5.84 12.07
C SER A 336 -0.31 -6.71 11.38
N TRP A 337 -0.16 -8.02 11.52
CA TRP A 337 -1.10 -9.00 11.01
C TRP A 337 -1.74 -9.71 12.20
N ASP A 338 -3.06 -9.82 12.22
CA ASP A 338 -3.77 -10.50 13.30
C ASP A 338 -3.64 -12.03 13.20
N ASP A 339 -4.16 -12.75 14.20
CA ASP A 339 -4.10 -14.22 14.26
C ASP A 339 -4.82 -14.92 13.09
N LYS A 340 -5.67 -14.20 12.34
CA LYS A 340 -6.37 -14.69 11.15
C LYS A 340 -5.68 -14.27 9.86
N GLY A 341 -4.56 -13.58 9.95
CA GLY A 341 -3.78 -13.09 8.82
C GLY A 341 -4.36 -11.85 8.15
N PHE A 342 -5.25 -11.09 8.82
CA PHE A 342 -5.76 -9.80 8.34
C PHE A 342 -4.84 -8.65 8.77
N PRO A 343 -4.76 -7.55 7.99
CA PRO A 343 -3.98 -6.40 8.38
C PRO A 343 -4.66 -5.65 9.54
N ASP A 344 -3.89 -5.39 10.60
CA ASP A 344 -4.26 -4.47 11.68
C ASP A 344 -3.43 -3.19 11.54
N PHE A 345 -4.07 -2.16 10.97
CA PHE A 345 -3.46 -0.85 10.73
C PHE A 345 -3.23 -0.03 12.00
N GLY A 346 -3.61 -0.50 13.18
CA GLY A 346 -3.36 0.18 14.45
C GLY A 346 -4.13 1.50 14.56
N GLN A 347 -5.46 1.43 14.54
CA GLN A 347 -6.34 2.62 14.58
C GLN A 347 -6.07 3.52 15.80
N ASP A 348 -5.68 2.96 16.94
CA ASP A 348 -5.43 3.70 18.17
C ASP A 348 -3.94 3.87 18.49
N VAL A 349 -3.07 3.57 17.52
CA VAL A 349 -1.61 3.71 17.63
C VAL A 349 -1.13 4.91 16.82
N GLU A 350 -0.21 5.67 17.40
CA GLU A 350 0.49 6.77 16.71
C GLU A 350 1.28 6.21 15.51
N ASP A 351 1.43 7.03 14.48
CA ASP A 351 2.01 6.64 13.20
C ASP A 351 3.48 7.05 13.03
#